data_AF-A0A7Z0CNF2-F1
#
_entry.id   AF-A0A7Z0CNF2-F1
#
_cell.length_a   1.000
_cell.length_b   1.000
_cell.length_c   1.000
_cell.angle_alpha   90.00
_cell.angle_beta   90.00
_cell.angle_gamma   90.00
#
_symmetry.space_group_name_H-M   'P 1'
#
loop_
_entity.id
_entity.type
_entity.pdbx_description
1 polymer ?
#
loop_
_entity_poly.entity_id
_entity_poly.type
_entity_poly.pdbx_seq_one_letter_code
_entity_poly.pdbx_strand_id
1 'polypeptide(L)'
;MEAAEEGIRNGQQGSADVSGVGGKSADPGFAAGSGACPGAEAVIDQSNAPAGISFCQQYAEPTTPVLTVGLIRNAFAELKLPAGELVIQPPDGLTLVNFDTNFYTTSTRPIARTVTLLGRRVTLEATPSTFHWSFGDGERLSTSDPGAPYPSLRVTHNYLRKDTYRPSLGTTYTGRYRVDGGPWHQIPGTVTINGTGQALRAIEAEPRLASY
;
A
#
# COMPACT_ATOMS: atom_id res chain seq x y z
N MET A 1 72.42 -39.32 24.16
CA MET A 1 72.90 -40.59 23.60
C MET A 1 71.97 -40.93 22.47
N GLU A 2 72.29 -40.68 21.19
CA GLU A 2 73.51 -40.16 20.54
C GLU A 2 73.08 -38.97 19.64
N ALA A 3 73.87 -37.93 19.35
CA ALA A 3 74.97 -37.85 18.36
C ALA A 3 74.57 -38.29 16.92
N ALA A 4 75.06 -37.69 15.83
CA ALA A 4 76.13 -36.69 15.69
C ALA A 4 75.86 -35.70 14.52
N GLU A 5 76.79 -34.75 14.35
CA GLU A 5 76.80 -33.65 13.38
C GLU A 5 77.35 -34.05 11.98
N GLU A 6 77.49 -33.02 11.14
CA GLU A 6 78.18 -32.92 9.83
C GLU A 6 77.38 -33.33 8.57
N GLY A 7 77.31 -32.52 7.51
CA GLY A 7 77.69 -31.10 7.39
C GLY A 7 78.04 -30.64 5.97
N ILE A 8 77.35 -29.59 5.47
CA ILE A 8 77.87 -28.56 4.52
C ILE A 8 78.21 -29.07 3.09
N ARG A 9 77.83 -28.50 1.92
CA ARG A 9 77.30 -27.20 1.40
C ARG A 9 76.49 -27.56 0.10
N ASN A 10 75.82 -26.71 -0.70
CA ASN A 10 75.59 -25.27 -0.80
C ASN A 10 74.26 -25.05 -1.60
N GLY A 11 73.70 -23.83 -1.64
CA GLY A 11 72.59 -23.48 -2.57
C GLY A 11 71.61 -22.43 -2.03
N GLN A 12 71.89 -21.15 -2.32
CA GLN A 12 71.24 -19.92 -1.83
C GLN A 12 69.74 -19.94 -1.46
N GLN A 13 69.46 -19.30 -0.31
CA GLN A 13 68.15 -18.88 0.19
C GLN A 13 67.61 -17.62 -0.54
N GLY A 14 66.31 -17.35 -0.41
CA GLY A 14 65.74 -16.06 -0.85
C GLY A 14 64.21 -15.97 -0.75
N SER A 15 63.63 -16.09 0.45
CA SER A 15 62.24 -15.64 0.67
C SER A 15 62.22 -14.13 0.85
N ALA A 16 61.35 -13.43 0.11
CA ALA A 16 61.07 -12.02 0.32
C ALA A 16 59.62 -11.69 -0.05
N ASP A 17 58.79 -11.61 0.99
CA ASP A 17 57.66 -10.69 1.06
C ASP A 17 58.11 -9.28 0.63
N VAL A 18 57.39 -8.66 -0.30
CA VAL A 18 57.54 -7.23 -0.63
C VAL A 18 56.21 -6.54 -0.44
N SER A 19 55.95 -6.21 0.82
CA SER A 19 54.97 -5.21 1.20
C SER A 19 55.39 -3.82 0.73
N GLY A 20 54.55 -3.19 -0.11
CA GLY A 20 54.40 -1.74 -0.19
C GLY A 20 55.36 -0.95 -1.09
N VAL A 21 54.83 -0.44 -2.21
CA VAL A 21 55.20 0.90 -2.70
C VAL A 21 54.05 1.83 -2.34
N GLY A 22 54.31 2.76 -1.40
CA GLY A 22 53.34 3.75 -0.98
C GLY A 22 53.16 4.84 -2.03
N GLY A 23 52.04 4.80 -2.75
CA GLY A 23 51.47 5.97 -3.42
C GLY A 23 50.19 6.38 -2.71
N LYS A 24 50.21 7.47 -1.95
CA LYS A 24 48.96 8.11 -1.47
C LYS A 24 48.30 8.87 -2.63
N SER A 25 47.72 8.14 -3.58
CA SER A 25 46.51 8.61 -4.25
C SER A 25 45.36 8.24 -3.30
N ALA A 26 44.68 9.26 -2.79
CA ALA A 26 43.48 9.10 -1.96
C ALA A 26 42.21 9.12 -2.83
N ASP A 27 42.34 8.66 -4.08
CA ASP A 27 41.23 8.56 -5.01
C ASP A 27 40.54 7.20 -4.78
N PRO A 28 39.20 7.16 -4.66
CA PRO A 28 38.49 5.89 -4.52
C PRO A 28 38.70 5.05 -5.79
N GLY A 29 39.43 3.94 -5.66
CA GLY A 29 39.70 3.04 -6.77
C GLY A 29 38.42 2.40 -7.29
N PHE A 30 38.00 2.75 -8.50
CA PHE A 30 36.87 2.13 -9.18
C PHE A 30 37.30 0.80 -9.81
N ALA A 31 36.70 -0.30 -9.39
CA ALA A 31 36.83 -1.59 -10.06
C ALA A 31 35.94 -1.64 -11.31
N ALA A 32 36.43 -2.25 -12.39
CA ALA A 32 35.73 -2.38 -13.66
C ALA A 32 35.82 -3.82 -14.23
N GLY A 33 34.97 -4.14 -15.21
CA GLY A 33 34.90 -5.48 -15.80
C GLY A 33 34.64 -6.58 -14.77
N SER A 34 35.29 -7.74 -14.95
CA SER A 34 35.19 -8.88 -14.03
C SER A 34 35.74 -8.61 -12.61
N GLY A 35 36.47 -7.51 -12.41
CA GLY A 35 36.87 -7.04 -11.08
C GLY A 35 35.75 -6.35 -10.29
N ALA A 36 34.67 -5.92 -10.96
CA ALA A 36 33.50 -5.33 -10.31
C ALA A 36 32.42 -6.37 -10.01
N CYS A 37 32.04 -7.17 -11.01
CA CYS A 37 31.04 -8.23 -10.88
C CYS A 37 31.18 -9.27 -12.00
N PRO A 38 30.82 -10.56 -11.76
CA PRO A 38 30.71 -11.54 -12.84
C PRO A 38 29.66 -11.10 -13.87
N GLY A 39 30.04 -11.04 -15.15
CA GLY A 39 29.12 -10.69 -16.24
C GLY A 39 29.01 -9.18 -16.57
N ALA A 40 29.94 -8.34 -16.10
CA ALA A 40 30.00 -6.94 -16.53
C ALA A 40 30.35 -6.81 -18.03
N GLU A 41 29.50 -6.10 -18.79
CA GLU A 41 29.74 -5.79 -20.21
C GLU A 41 30.66 -4.57 -20.37
N ALA A 42 31.49 -4.54 -21.40
CA ALA A 42 32.39 -3.41 -21.67
C ALA A 42 31.67 -2.32 -22.49
N VAL A 43 31.66 -1.07 -22.01
CA VAL A 43 31.17 0.07 -22.78
C VAL A 43 32.25 0.52 -23.75
N ILE A 44 31.87 0.74 -25.01
CA ILE A 44 32.74 1.32 -26.04
C ILE A 44 32.37 2.79 -26.30
N ASP A 45 33.37 3.59 -26.66
CA ASP A 45 33.20 5.00 -27.03
C ASP A 45 32.84 5.17 -28.53
N GLN A 46 32.70 6.42 -28.97
CA GLN A 46 32.36 6.75 -30.36
C GLN A 46 33.47 6.41 -31.38
N SER A 47 34.68 6.11 -30.92
CA SER A 47 35.79 5.61 -31.73
C SER A 47 35.91 4.07 -31.71
N ASN A 48 34.95 3.39 -31.07
CA ASN A 48 34.93 1.95 -30.85
C ASN A 48 36.08 1.45 -29.94
N ALA A 49 36.64 2.34 -29.10
CA ALA A 49 37.61 2.00 -28.07
C ALA A 49 36.91 1.72 -26.73
N PRO A 50 37.46 0.86 -25.84
CA PRO A 50 36.85 0.58 -24.55
C PRO A 50 36.88 1.82 -23.64
N ALA A 51 35.72 2.32 -23.24
CA ALA A 51 35.55 3.59 -22.52
C ALA A 51 35.97 3.55 -21.03
N GLY A 52 36.57 2.45 -20.56
CA GLY A 52 36.94 2.25 -19.16
C GLY A 52 35.76 2.12 -18.18
N ILE A 53 34.53 2.09 -18.69
CA ILE A 53 33.29 2.02 -17.92
C ILE A 53 32.60 0.68 -18.21
N SER A 54 32.11 0.03 -17.16
CA SER A 54 31.21 -1.11 -17.25
C SER A 54 30.08 -0.95 -16.23
N PHE A 55 28.88 -1.39 -16.61
CA PHE A 55 27.75 -1.47 -15.69
C PHE A 55 27.51 -2.94 -15.34
N CYS A 56 27.24 -3.24 -14.06
CA CYS A 56 26.67 -4.54 -13.72
C CYS A 56 25.23 -4.57 -14.24
N GLN A 57 24.85 -5.61 -15.00
CA GLN A 57 23.44 -5.93 -15.23
C GLN A 57 22.79 -6.40 -13.92
N GLN A 58 22.54 -5.48 -12.98
CA GLN A 58 22.12 -5.82 -11.62
C GLN A 58 20.61 -6.10 -11.49
N TYR A 59 19.89 -6.11 -12.61
CA TYR A 59 18.52 -6.64 -12.73
C TYR A 59 18.43 -7.61 -13.90
N ALA A 60 18.89 -8.84 -13.69
CA ALA A 60 18.35 -9.97 -14.42
C ALA A 60 16.90 -10.17 -13.94
N GLU A 61 15.91 -9.88 -14.80
CA GLU A 61 14.51 -10.15 -14.44
C GLU A 61 14.34 -11.64 -14.15
N PRO A 62 13.61 -12.01 -13.07
CA PRO A 62 13.45 -13.41 -12.72
C PRO A 62 12.67 -14.13 -13.83
N THR A 63 13.31 -15.11 -14.47
CA THR A 63 12.74 -15.93 -15.56
C THR A 63 11.49 -16.71 -15.15
N THR A 64 11.18 -16.78 -13.85
CA THR A 64 9.88 -17.23 -13.34
C THR A 64 9.21 -16.09 -12.58
N PRO A 65 7.99 -15.67 -12.94
CA PRO A 65 7.27 -14.63 -12.21
C PRO A 65 6.95 -15.10 -10.79
N VAL A 66 7.39 -14.33 -9.79
CA VAL A 66 7.19 -14.62 -8.36
C VAL A 66 5.95 -13.89 -7.85
N LEU A 67 5.15 -14.55 -7.01
CA LEU A 67 4.03 -13.90 -6.31
C LEU A 67 4.57 -12.96 -5.22
N THR A 68 4.62 -11.66 -5.52
CA THR A 68 5.11 -10.62 -4.60
C THR A 68 3.97 -9.94 -3.84
N VAL A 69 4.30 -9.28 -2.73
CA VAL A 69 3.36 -8.40 -2.01
C VAL A 69 2.87 -7.26 -2.91
N GLY A 70 3.71 -6.76 -3.83
CA GLY A 70 3.31 -5.76 -4.83
C GLY A 70 2.17 -6.24 -5.73
N LEU A 71 2.27 -7.46 -6.26
CA LEU A 71 1.21 -8.06 -7.08
C LEU A 71 -0.10 -8.25 -6.29
N ILE A 72 0.01 -8.64 -5.01
CA ILE A 72 -1.15 -8.80 -4.12
C ILE A 72 -1.82 -7.45 -3.81
N ARG A 73 -1.03 -6.38 -3.59
CA ARG A 73 -1.55 -5.02 -3.39
C ARG A 73 -2.29 -4.53 -4.62
N ASN A 74 -1.75 -4.75 -5.83
CA ASN A 74 -2.40 -4.36 -7.07
C ASN A 74 -3.72 -5.13 -7.26
N ALA A 75 -3.71 -6.45 -7.07
CA ALA A 75 -4.92 -7.27 -7.13
C ALA A 75 -5.98 -6.88 -6.07
N PHE A 76 -5.57 -6.34 -4.92
CA PHE A 76 -6.47 -5.79 -3.91
C PHE A 76 -7.04 -4.42 -4.31
N ALA A 77 -6.23 -3.55 -4.91
CA ALA A 77 -6.66 -2.24 -5.44
C ALA A 77 -7.63 -2.36 -6.62
N GLU A 78 -7.46 -3.38 -7.46
CA GLU A 78 -8.35 -3.72 -8.58
C GLU A 78 -9.62 -4.49 -8.16
N LEU A 79 -9.74 -4.84 -6.88
CA LEU A 79 -10.86 -5.64 -6.40
C LEU A 79 -12.16 -4.84 -6.46
N LYS A 80 -13.13 -5.33 -7.24
CA LYS A 80 -14.48 -4.75 -7.35
C LYS A 80 -15.27 -4.97 -6.06
N LEU A 81 -15.02 -4.12 -5.07
CA LEU A 81 -15.78 -4.00 -3.84
C LEU A 81 -17.04 -3.13 -4.09
N PRO A 82 -18.19 -3.49 -3.51
CA PRO A 82 -19.38 -2.64 -3.55
C PRO A 82 -19.15 -1.38 -2.70
N ALA A 83 -19.81 -0.27 -3.06
CA ALA A 83 -19.90 0.88 -2.19
C ALA A 83 -20.71 0.55 -0.93
N GLY A 84 -20.41 1.25 0.17
CA GLY A 84 -21.19 1.13 1.40
C GLY A 84 -22.61 1.67 1.23
N GLU A 85 -23.58 0.97 1.79
CA GLU A 85 -24.96 1.46 1.90
C GLU A 85 -25.01 2.63 2.89
N LEU A 86 -25.27 3.84 2.40
CA LEU A 86 -25.63 4.98 3.24
C LEU A 86 -27.10 4.87 3.64
N VAL A 87 -27.40 4.97 4.92
CA VAL A 87 -28.77 5.12 5.44
C VAL A 87 -28.90 6.48 6.09
N ILE A 88 -29.98 7.18 5.72
CA ILE A 88 -30.34 8.50 6.25
C ILE A 88 -31.63 8.32 7.05
N GLN A 89 -31.74 8.99 8.20
CA GLN A 89 -32.98 9.09 8.98
C GLN A 89 -33.35 10.57 9.20
N PRO A 90 -34.59 10.99 8.90
CA PRO A 90 -35.73 10.18 8.43
C PRO A 90 -35.55 9.52 7.03
N PRO A 91 -36.21 8.37 6.77
CA PRO A 91 -35.97 7.55 5.57
C PRO A 91 -36.76 8.02 4.32
N ASP A 92 -37.59 9.05 4.43
CA ASP A 92 -38.44 9.58 3.36
C ASP A 92 -37.70 10.55 2.40
N GLY A 93 -36.40 10.76 2.62
CA GLY A 93 -35.59 11.72 1.85
C GLY A 93 -35.90 13.18 2.23
N LEU A 94 -36.57 13.41 3.35
CA LEU A 94 -36.80 14.74 3.92
C LEU A 94 -36.02 14.88 5.24
N THR A 95 -35.62 16.11 5.54
CA THR A 95 -35.16 16.48 6.88
C THR A 95 -35.57 17.93 7.19
N LEU A 96 -35.53 18.31 8.46
CA LEU A 96 -35.82 19.67 8.89
C LEU A 96 -34.53 20.49 8.97
N VAL A 97 -34.59 21.74 8.53
CA VAL A 97 -33.49 22.69 8.80
C VAL A 97 -33.38 22.96 10.30
N ASN A 98 -32.16 23.16 10.80
CA ASN A 98 -31.85 23.34 12.22
C ASN A 98 -32.11 22.12 13.13
N PHE A 99 -32.28 20.92 12.55
CA PHE A 99 -32.39 19.64 13.29
C PHE A 99 -31.32 18.63 12.86
N ASP A 100 -30.97 17.73 13.78
CA ASP A 100 -30.07 16.61 13.52
C ASP A 100 -30.69 15.62 12.53
N THR A 101 -30.08 15.51 11.35
CA THR A 101 -30.30 14.42 10.41
C THR A 101 -29.31 13.31 10.75
N ASN A 102 -29.77 12.06 10.89
CA ASN A 102 -28.90 10.95 11.30
C ASN A 102 -28.41 10.15 10.10
N PHE A 103 -27.14 9.74 10.12
CA PHE A 103 -26.47 8.98 9.07
C PHE A 103 -25.81 7.73 9.66
N TYR A 104 -25.91 6.60 8.98
CA TYR A 104 -25.15 5.40 9.33
C TYR A 104 -24.99 4.46 8.14
N THR A 105 -24.23 3.39 8.32
CA THR A 105 -24.11 2.31 7.34
C THR A 105 -24.29 0.92 7.95
N THR A 106 -24.91 0.04 7.19
CA THR A 106 -25.03 -1.40 7.44
C THR A 106 -23.81 -2.18 6.92
N SER A 107 -22.99 -1.57 6.06
CA SER A 107 -21.91 -2.20 5.28
C SER A 107 -20.62 -2.32 6.09
N THR A 108 -20.72 -2.98 7.25
CA THR A 108 -19.67 -3.07 8.28
C THR A 108 -18.90 -4.39 8.28
N ARG A 109 -19.36 -5.39 7.52
CA ARG A 109 -18.77 -6.74 7.51
C ARG A 109 -17.58 -6.85 6.54
N PRO A 110 -16.54 -7.64 6.87
CA PRO A 110 -15.48 -7.96 5.93
C PRO A 110 -16.00 -8.69 4.67
N ILE A 111 -15.39 -8.40 3.53
CA ILE A 111 -15.74 -8.97 2.22
C ILE A 111 -14.57 -9.81 1.72
N ALA A 112 -14.76 -11.12 1.64
CA ALA A 112 -13.77 -12.05 1.08
C ALA A 112 -14.01 -12.31 -0.41
N ARG A 113 -12.91 -12.38 -1.17
CA ARG A 113 -12.86 -12.73 -2.60
C ARG A 113 -11.63 -13.59 -2.87
N THR A 114 -11.76 -14.58 -3.74
CA THR A 114 -10.65 -15.44 -4.15
C THR A 114 -10.32 -15.18 -5.60
N VAL A 115 -9.04 -14.93 -5.88
CA VAL A 115 -8.48 -14.69 -7.21
C VAL A 115 -7.34 -15.67 -7.49
N THR A 116 -7.02 -15.89 -8.75
CA THR A 116 -5.86 -16.71 -9.16
C THR A 116 -4.74 -15.79 -9.62
N LEU A 117 -3.62 -15.78 -8.90
CA LEU A 117 -2.44 -14.98 -9.25
C LEU A 117 -1.26 -15.92 -9.51
N LEU A 118 -0.71 -15.89 -10.73
CA LEU A 118 0.42 -16.74 -11.15
C LEU A 118 0.18 -18.23 -10.82
N GLY A 119 -1.01 -18.73 -11.16
CA GLY A 119 -1.45 -20.12 -10.91
C GLY A 119 -1.82 -20.45 -9.46
N ARG A 120 -1.59 -19.56 -8.48
CA ARG A 120 -1.89 -19.78 -7.06
C ARG A 120 -3.21 -19.14 -6.64
N ARG A 121 -3.92 -19.78 -5.71
CA ARG A 121 -5.21 -19.31 -5.19
C ARG A 121 -4.96 -18.32 -4.06
N VAL A 122 -5.28 -17.05 -4.27
CA VAL A 122 -5.14 -16.00 -3.26
C VAL A 122 -6.51 -15.58 -2.79
N THR A 123 -6.83 -15.80 -1.52
CA THR A 123 -8.01 -15.21 -0.88
C THR A 123 -7.63 -13.86 -0.31
N LEU A 124 -8.29 -12.81 -0.78
CA LEU A 124 -8.23 -11.44 -0.28
C LEU A 124 -9.47 -11.19 0.59
N GLU A 125 -9.30 -10.52 1.73
CA GLU A 125 -10.40 -10.08 2.59
C GLU A 125 -10.25 -8.58 2.84
N ALA A 126 -11.27 -7.80 2.48
CA ALA A 126 -11.35 -6.37 2.68
C ALA A 126 -12.23 -6.06 3.90
N THR A 127 -11.72 -5.31 4.87
CA THR A 127 -12.44 -4.93 6.10
C THR A 127 -12.63 -3.41 6.14
N PRO A 128 -13.87 -2.90 6.29
CA PRO A 128 -14.11 -1.47 6.50
C PRO A 128 -13.32 -0.94 7.69
N SER A 129 -12.57 0.14 7.51
CA SER A 129 -11.73 0.76 8.55
C SER A 129 -12.03 2.24 8.80
N THR A 130 -12.58 2.94 7.80
CA THR A 130 -12.91 4.37 7.92
C THR A 130 -14.08 4.72 7.00
N PHE A 131 -15.03 5.47 7.53
CA PHE A 131 -16.22 5.96 6.86
C PHE A 131 -16.09 7.47 6.64
N HIS A 132 -16.30 7.92 5.41
CA HIS A 132 -16.12 9.29 4.96
C HIS A 132 -17.47 9.85 4.53
N TRP A 133 -18.11 10.58 5.44
CA TRP A 133 -19.41 11.19 5.23
C TRP A 133 -19.22 12.53 4.53
N SER A 134 -19.93 12.76 3.43
CA SER A 134 -20.07 14.08 2.81
C SER A 134 -21.55 14.46 2.83
N PHE A 135 -21.91 15.59 3.43
CA PHE A 135 -23.31 15.94 3.69
C PHE A 135 -23.99 16.68 2.52
N GLY A 136 -23.24 17.03 1.48
CA GLY A 136 -23.75 17.60 0.22
C GLY A 136 -23.88 19.13 0.20
N ASP A 137 -23.64 19.80 1.32
CA ASP A 137 -23.60 21.26 1.49
C ASP A 137 -22.17 21.84 1.50
N GLY A 138 -21.17 20.95 1.55
CA GLY A 138 -19.74 21.27 1.63
C GLY A 138 -19.06 20.57 2.81
N GLU A 139 -19.82 20.31 3.89
CA GLU A 139 -19.31 19.71 5.11
C GLU A 139 -19.06 18.20 4.98
N ARG A 140 -18.08 17.73 5.76
CA ARG A 140 -17.56 16.37 5.72
C ARG A 140 -17.10 15.92 7.11
N LEU A 141 -17.30 14.64 7.39
CA LEU A 141 -16.83 13.99 8.60
C LEU A 141 -16.12 12.67 8.22
N SER A 142 -15.14 12.24 9.01
CA SER A 142 -14.54 10.92 8.87
C SER A 142 -14.45 10.21 10.21
N THR A 143 -14.91 8.97 10.26
CA THR A 143 -15.05 8.18 11.50
C THR A 143 -14.53 6.75 11.31
N SER A 144 -14.07 6.11 12.39
CA SER A 144 -13.93 4.65 12.45
C SER A 144 -15.26 3.97 12.82
N ASP A 145 -16.20 4.73 13.36
CA ASP A 145 -17.55 4.30 13.72
C ASP A 145 -18.49 4.35 12.49
N PRO A 146 -19.29 3.30 12.20
CA PRO A 146 -20.23 3.29 11.07
C PRO A 146 -21.52 4.10 11.30
N GLY A 147 -21.63 4.84 12.40
CA GLY A 147 -22.88 5.47 12.82
C GLY A 147 -23.81 4.47 13.53
N ALA A 148 -25.01 4.91 13.89
CA ALA A 148 -26.05 4.02 14.43
C ALA A 148 -27.45 4.60 14.17
N PRO A 149 -28.48 3.76 14.05
CA PRO A 149 -29.86 4.24 14.01
C PRO A 149 -30.25 4.96 15.31
N TYR A 150 -31.33 5.74 15.25
CA TYR A 150 -32.05 6.21 16.44
C TYR A 150 -32.34 5.03 17.41
N PRO A 151 -32.19 5.19 18.74
CA PRO A 151 -31.90 6.43 19.46
C PRO A 151 -30.41 6.76 19.64
N SER A 152 -29.48 5.97 19.10
CA SER A 152 -28.05 6.13 19.42
C SER A 152 -27.35 7.26 18.66
N LEU A 153 -27.85 7.66 17.49
CA LEU A 153 -27.50 8.91 16.78
C LEU A 153 -26.00 9.26 16.74
N ARG A 154 -25.13 8.30 16.38
CA ARG A 154 -23.67 8.48 16.50
C ARG A 154 -23.03 9.37 15.43
N VAL A 155 -23.71 9.60 14.30
CA VAL A 155 -23.26 10.51 13.25
C VAL A 155 -24.48 11.31 12.79
N THR A 156 -24.53 12.57 13.18
CA THR A 156 -25.58 13.50 12.75
C THR A 156 -24.98 14.67 11.97
N HIS A 157 -25.83 15.35 11.20
CA HIS A 157 -25.52 16.64 10.58
C HIS A 157 -26.74 17.54 10.60
N ASN A 158 -26.52 18.85 10.74
CA ASN A 158 -27.56 19.86 10.82
C ASN A 158 -27.54 20.78 9.60
N TYR A 159 -28.59 20.73 8.79
CA TYR A 159 -28.73 21.57 7.61
C TYR A 159 -29.27 22.96 7.98
N LEU A 160 -28.46 24.00 7.76
CA LEU A 160 -28.82 25.38 8.12
C LEU A 160 -29.64 26.12 7.04
N ARG A 161 -29.86 25.51 5.87
CA ARG A 161 -30.57 26.11 4.73
C ARG A 161 -31.51 25.10 4.08
N LYS A 162 -32.62 25.61 3.55
CA LYS A 162 -33.58 24.85 2.75
C LYS A 162 -33.03 24.64 1.35
N ASP A 163 -32.68 23.41 1.01
CA ASP A 163 -32.14 23.03 -0.31
C ASP A 163 -32.33 21.52 -0.58
N THR A 164 -31.93 21.07 -1.78
CA THR A 164 -31.77 19.65 -2.13
C THR A 164 -30.29 19.26 -2.10
N TYR A 165 -29.91 18.51 -1.09
CA TYR A 165 -28.56 17.99 -0.89
C TYR A 165 -28.37 16.62 -1.53
N ARG A 166 -27.10 16.24 -1.68
CA ARG A 166 -26.68 14.90 -2.12
C ARG A 166 -25.68 14.24 -1.16
N PRO A 167 -26.11 13.80 0.04
CA PRO A 167 -25.21 13.16 0.99
C PRO A 167 -24.66 11.84 0.43
N SER A 168 -23.39 11.57 0.65
CA SER A 168 -22.70 10.36 0.19
C SER A 168 -21.74 9.80 1.24
N LEU A 169 -21.48 8.49 1.14
CA LEU A 169 -20.54 7.75 1.98
C LEU A 169 -19.41 7.20 1.12
N GLY A 170 -18.17 7.54 1.46
CA GLY A 170 -16.98 6.78 1.05
C GLY A 170 -16.57 5.80 2.15
N THR A 171 -16.11 4.60 1.79
CA THR A 171 -15.60 3.63 2.75
C THR A 171 -14.17 3.24 2.38
N THR A 172 -13.24 3.43 3.30
CA THR A 172 -11.86 2.94 3.20
C THR A 172 -11.76 1.56 3.84
N TYR A 173 -11.10 0.66 3.14
CA TYR A 173 -10.89 -0.74 3.53
C TYR A 173 -9.41 -1.02 3.77
N THR A 174 -9.10 -1.70 4.88
CA THR A 174 -7.84 -2.43 5.06
C THR A 174 -7.98 -3.84 4.49
N GLY A 175 -6.85 -4.48 4.16
CA GLY A 175 -6.85 -5.79 3.53
C GLY A 175 -5.99 -6.82 4.25
N ARG A 176 -6.40 -8.08 4.24
CA ARG A 176 -5.54 -9.24 4.52
C ARG A 176 -5.66 -10.28 3.40
N TYR A 177 -4.60 -11.06 3.21
CA TYR A 177 -4.56 -12.13 2.21
C TYR A 177 -4.05 -13.45 2.78
N ARG A 178 -4.39 -14.55 2.12
CA ARG A 178 -3.74 -15.85 2.30
C ARG A 178 -3.58 -16.56 0.97
N VAL A 179 -2.54 -17.37 0.84
CA VAL A 179 -2.20 -18.11 -0.38
C VAL A 179 -2.44 -19.60 -0.14
N ASP A 180 -3.18 -20.24 -1.04
CA ASP A 180 -3.47 -21.69 -1.08
C ASP A 180 -3.95 -22.29 0.25
N GLY A 181 -4.69 -21.49 1.04
CA GLY A 181 -5.25 -21.91 2.34
C GLY A 181 -4.32 -21.74 3.55
N GLY A 182 -3.11 -21.22 3.34
CA GLY A 182 -2.14 -20.93 4.40
C GLY A 182 -2.52 -19.79 5.36
N PRO A 183 -1.56 -19.29 6.15
CA PRO A 183 -1.82 -18.25 7.15
C PRO A 183 -2.25 -16.91 6.51
N TRP A 184 -2.93 -16.09 7.32
CA TRP A 184 -3.30 -14.73 6.94
C TRP A 184 -2.14 -13.76 7.14
N HIS A 185 -1.93 -12.89 6.15
CA HIS A 185 -0.95 -11.81 6.14
C HIS A 185 -1.67 -10.48 5.85
N GLN A 186 -1.18 -9.38 6.41
CA GLN A 186 -1.73 -8.05 6.11
C GLN A 186 -1.33 -7.58 4.71
N ILE A 187 -2.21 -6.88 4.02
CA ILE A 187 -1.93 -6.19 2.75
C ILE A 187 -1.54 -4.74 3.11
N PRO A 188 -0.32 -4.27 2.77
CA PRO A 188 0.07 -2.89 3.07
C PRO A 188 -0.76 -1.87 2.28
N GLY A 189 -1.28 -0.85 2.96
CA GLY A 189 -2.13 0.18 2.37
C GLY A 189 -3.63 -0.14 2.41
N THR A 190 -4.42 0.68 1.73
CA THR A 190 -5.89 0.65 1.78
C THR A 190 -6.50 0.91 0.40
N VAL A 191 -7.82 0.68 0.30
CA VAL A 191 -8.63 0.99 -0.89
C VAL A 191 -9.87 1.76 -0.45
N THR A 192 -10.18 2.87 -1.10
CA THR A 192 -11.37 3.69 -0.78
C THR A 192 -12.40 3.58 -1.90
N ILE A 193 -13.62 3.18 -1.54
CA ILE A 193 -14.76 3.07 -2.46
C ILE A 193 -15.75 4.18 -2.14
N ASN A 194 -16.05 5.04 -3.11
CA ASN A 194 -17.01 6.13 -2.96
C ASN A 194 -18.41 5.68 -3.41
N GLY A 195 -19.40 5.88 -2.55
CA GLY A 195 -20.81 5.69 -2.88
C GLY A 195 -21.43 6.89 -3.60
N THR A 196 -22.53 6.64 -4.30
CA THR A 196 -23.31 7.67 -4.99
C THR A 196 -24.11 8.52 -4.00
N GLY A 197 -24.21 9.83 -4.25
CA GLY A 197 -25.00 10.74 -3.41
C GLY A 197 -26.51 10.53 -3.54
N GLN A 198 -27.17 10.26 -2.41
CA GLN A 198 -28.62 10.08 -2.31
C GLN A 198 -29.33 11.44 -2.27
N ALA A 199 -30.57 11.55 -2.76
CA ALA A 199 -31.30 12.81 -2.69
C ALA A 199 -31.87 13.04 -1.28
N LEU A 200 -31.61 14.21 -0.70
CA LEU A 200 -32.17 14.64 0.59
C LEU A 200 -32.66 16.08 0.46
N ARG A 201 -33.88 16.38 0.90
CA ARG A 201 -34.44 17.74 0.89
C ARG A 201 -34.56 18.26 2.32
N ALA A 202 -33.80 19.31 2.64
CA ALA A 202 -34.00 20.03 3.88
C ALA A 202 -35.15 21.03 3.71
N ILE A 203 -36.13 20.99 4.62
CA ILE A 203 -37.31 21.85 4.60
C ILE A 203 -37.48 22.58 5.95
N GLU A 204 -38.21 23.68 5.94
CA GLU A 204 -38.65 24.35 7.16
C GLU A 204 -39.93 23.69 7.68
N ALA A 205 -40.03 23.53 9.01
CA ALA A 205 -41.27 23.13 9.65
C ALA A 205 -42.18 24.36 9.81
N GLU A 206 -43.41 24.29 9.31
CA GLU A 206 -44.45 25.27 9.63
C GLU A 206 -45.18 24.86 10.91
N PRO A 207 -45.02 25.56 12.04
CA PRO A 207 -45.79 25.27 13.23
C PRO A 207 -47.27 25.58 13.00
N ARG A 208 -48.13 24.59 13.24
CA ARG A 208 -49.59 24.74 13.22
C ARG A 208 -50.12 24.47 14.62
N LEU A 209 -50.83 25.44 15.18
CA LEU A 209 -51.45 25.30 16.50
C LEU A 209 -52.70 24.41 16.36
N ALA A 210 -52.66 23.21 16.93
CA ALA A 210 -53.83 22.35 17.05
C ALA A 210 -54.51 22.61 18.40
N SER A 211 -55.76 23.07 18.36
CA SER A 211 -56.64 23.09 19.53
C SER A 211 -57.16 21.67 19.80
N TYR A 212 -57.23 21.28 21.07
CA TYR A 212 -57.79 20.01 21.55
C TYR A 212 -59.09 20.27 22.32
#